data_AF-A0A7K6N9K8-F1
#
_entry.id   AF-A0A7K6N9K8-F1
#
_cell.length_a   1.000
_cell.length_b   1.000
_cell.length_c   1.000
_cell.angle_alpha   90.00
_cell.angle_beta   90.00
_cell.angle_gamma   90.00
#
_symmetry.space_group_name_H-M   'P 1'
#
loop_
_entity.id
_entity.type
_entity.pdbx_description
1 polymer ?
#
loop_
_entity_poly.entity_id
_entity_poly.type
_entity_poly.pdbx_seq_one_letter_code
_entity_poly.pdbx_strand_id
1 'polypeptide(L)'
;MIFEGGSFMKGVVLGGAFCMLVTLLGHIRLGHGTKAHHHEHHHIQAPNKEDVLNLSEGERVELSRSIRVYCIILVKPKDLGHWAAVRETWSKHCDKVEFYSSENVKVFDSVALNTNDMWTMMRKAYKITYERYKDEFNWFFLAYPTTFAIIENLKYFLLKKDSSQPFYIGHTVKSGDLEYVHGAGGIVLSIESLRRLSRILDDSDKCPEQ
;
A
#
# COMPACT_ATOMS: atom_id res chain seq x y z
N MET A 1 58.80 -51.24 10.48
CA MET A 1 57.52 -50.70 9.94
C MET A 1 56.88 -49.78 10.98
N ILE A 2 57.47 -48.60 11.24
CA ILE A 2 56.88 -47.57 12.11
C ILE A 2 57.36 -46.21 11.58
N PHE A 3 56.94 -45.77 10.40
CA PHE A 3 57.30 -44.41 9.92
C PHE A 3 56.30 -43.75 8.95
N GLU A 4 55.04 -44.21 8.89
CA GLU A 4 54.01 -43.60 8.02
C GLU A 4 52.85 -42.90 8.76
N GLY A 5 52.68 -43.13 10.07
CA GLY A 5 51.55 -42.55 10.84
C GLY A 5 51.69 -41.05 11.19
N GLY A 6 52.91 -40.51 11.13
CA GLY A 6 53.18 -39.13 11.57
C GLY A 6 52.62 -38.07 10.61
N SER A 7 52.74 -38.29 9.30
CA SER A 7 52.22 -37.35 8.29
C SER A 7 50.70 -37.36 8.23
N PHE A 8 50.07 -38.53 8.42
CA PHE A 8 48.62 -38.65 8.47
C PHE A 8 48.01 -37.91 9.67
N MET A 9 48.56 -38.11 10.88
CA MET A 9 48.07 -37.39 12.07
C MET A 9 48.27 -35.87 11.96
N LYS A 10 49.37 -35.40 11.35
CA LYS A 10 49.57 -33.96 11.09
C LYS A 10 48.50 -33.42 10.13
N GLY A 11 48.14 -34.17 9.09
CA GLY A 11 47.05 -33.82 8.19
C GLY A 11 45.69 -33.74 8.88
N VAL A 12 45.38 -34.68 9.76
CA VAL A 12 44.13 -34.69 10.54
C VAL A 12 44.05 -33.48 11.48
N VAL A 13 45.15 -33.14 12.17
CA VAL A 13 45.20 -31.98 13.08
C VAL A 13 45.08 -30.67 12.31
N LEU A 14 45.78 -30.51 11.18
CA LEU A 14 45.69 -29.32 10.34
C LEU A 14 44.31 -29.16 9.71
N GLY A 15 43.71 -30.26 9.23
CA GLY A 15 42.35 -30.26 8.68
C GLY A 15 41.30 -29.92 9.73
N GLY A 16 41.42 -30.45 10.95
CA GLY A 16 40.55 -30.12 12.08
C GLY A 16 40.66 -28.67 12.50
N ALA A 17 41.87 -28.14 12.61
CA ALA A 17 42.12 -26.73 12.93
C ALA A 17 41.57 -25.80 11.84
N PHE A 18 41.75 -26.13 10.56
CA PHE A 18 41.19 -25.37 9.43
C PHE A 18 39.65 -25.41 9.43
N CYS A 19 39.05 -26.58 9.68
CA CYS A 19 37.60 -26.73 9.76
C CYS A 19 37.01 -25.89 10.91
N MET A 20 37.65 -25.91 12.09
CA MET A 20 37.29 -25.05 13.22
C MET A 20 37.45 -23.56 12.90
N LEU A 21 38.50 -23.18 12.17
CA LEU A 21 38.70 -21.79 11.76
C LEU A 21 37.62 -21.33 10.77
N VAL A 22 37.22 -22.19 9.83
CA VAL A 22 36.15 -21.92 8.86
C VAL A 22 34.79 -21.86 9.54
N THR A 23 34.49 -22.71 10.52
CA THR A 23 33.24 -22.61 11.29
C THR A 23 33.22 -21.37 12.17
N LEU A 24 34.35 -20.99 12.80
CA LEU A 24 34.46 -19.75 13.59
C LEU A 24 34.32 -18.51 12.70
N LEU A 25 34.96 -18.48 11.52
CA LEU A 25 34.83 -17.41 10.53
C LEU A 25 33.44 -17.39 9.88
N GLY A 26 32.82 -18.56 9.69
CA GLY A 26 31.44 -18.72 9.23
C GLY A 26 30.42 -18.14 10.22
N HIS A 27 30.66 -18.32 11.53
CA HIS A 27 29.88 -17.65 12.57
C HIS A 27 30.11 -16.13 12.59
N ILE A 28 31.31 -15.64 12.24
CA ILE A 28 31.60 -14.19 12.14
C ILE A 28 31.00 -13.57 10.87
N ARG A 29 30.69 -14.36 9.83
CA ARG A 29 30.02 -13.92 8.59
C ARG A 29 28.57 -14.39 8.42
N LEU A 30 27.83 -14.51 9.51
CA LEU A 30 26.36 -14.47 9.47
C LEU A 30 25.81 -13.11 9.92
N GLY A 31 26.49 -12.04 9.49
CA GLY A 31 26.04 -10.64 9.51
C GLY A 31 25.66 -10.14 8.12
N HIS A 32 25.22 -11.02 7.23
CA HIS A 32 24.47 -10.64 6.05
C HIS A 32 23.27 -11.57 5.95
N GLY A 33 22.42 -11.48 6.97
CA GLY A 33 21.04 -11.85 6.76
C GLY A 33 20.57 -11.00 5.58
N THR A 34 20.34 -11.63 4.43
CA THR A 34 19.18 -11.27 3.65
C THR A 34 18.01 -11.31 4.62
N LYS A 35 17.76 -10.17 5.26
CA LYS A 35 16.41 -9.83 5.69
C LYS A 35 15.64 -9.79 4.38
N ALA A 36 15.23 -10.97 3.91
CA ALA A 36 13.87 -11.11 3.45
C ALA A 36 13.08 -10.50 4.60
N HIS A 37 12.70 -9.24 4.44
CA HIS A 37 11.73 -8.62 5.31
C HIS A 37 10.53 -9.54 5.15
N HIS A 38 10.41 -10.52 6.04
CA HIS A 38 9.13 -11.13 6.36
C HIS A 38 8.33 -9.91 6.82
N HIS A 39 7.60 -9.33 5.88
CA HIS A 39 6.51 -8.44 6.23
C HIS A 39 5.58 -9.36 7.00
N GLU A 40 5.64 -9.30 8.33
CA GLU A 40 4.54 -9.82 9.13
C GLU A 40 3.32 -9.06 8.63
N HIS A 41 2.47 -9.75 7.88
CA HIS A 41 1.17 -9.24 7.47
C HIS A 41 0.34 -9.19 8.74
N HIS A 42 0.60 -8.21 9.61
CA HIS A 42 -0.30 -7.87 10.67
C HIS A 42 -1.62 -7.52 9.99
N HIS A 43 -2.59 -8.42 10.12
CA HIS A 43 -3.95 -8.15 9.70
C HIS A 43 -4.36 -6.82 10.32
N ILE A 44 -4.58 -5.82 9.47
CA ILE A 44 -4.91 -4.48 9.92
C ILE A 44 -6.30 -4.57 10.53
N GLN A 45 -6.37 -4.49 11.86
CA GLN A 45 -7.64 -4.54 12.58
C GLN A 45 -8.20 -3.14 12.78
N ALA A 46 -9.53 -3.05 12.74
CA ALA A 46 -10.25 -1.88 13.20
C ALA A 46 -9.97 -1.65 14.71
N PRO A 47 -10.05 -0.42 15.20
CA PRO A 47 -10.04 -0.15 16.64
C PRO A 47 -11.14 -0.94 17.36
N ASN A 48 -10.87 -1.35 18.60
CA ASN A 48 -11.91 -1.93 19.43
C ASN A 48 -12.99 -0.88 19.74
N LYS A 49 -14.26 -1.28 19.69
CA LYS A 49 -15.41 -0.42 19.94
C LYS A 49 -15.39 0.15 21.36
N GLU A 50 -15.04 -0.67 22.36
CA GLU A 50 -14.94 -0.17 23.75
C GLU A 50 -13.88 0.92 23.88
N ASP A 51 -12.71 0.76 23.25
CA ASP A 51 -11.67 1.79 23.27
C ASP A 51 -12.17 3.12 22.69
N VAL A 52 -12.91 3.05 21.58
CA VAL A 52 -13.46 4.25 20.92
C VAL A 52 -14.57 4.87 21.77
N LEU A 53 -15.37 4.05 22.47
CA LEU A 53 -16.41 4.51 23.39
C LEU A 53 -15.85 5.06 24.71
N ASN A 54 -14.60 4.79 25.04
CA ASN A 54 -13.93 5.37 26.21
C ASN A 54 -13.32 6.75 25.92
N LEU A 55 -13.19 7.14 24.64
CA LEU A 55 -12.76 8.49 24.27
C LEU A 55 -13.85 9.51 24.63
N SER A 56 -13.43 10.68 25.10
CA SER A 56 -14.32 11.83 25.28
C SER A 56 -14.93 12.27 23.94
N GLU A 57 -16.05 12.98 23.99
CA GLU A 57 -16.67 13.53 22.78
C GLU A 57 -15.72 14.43 21.99
N GLY A 58 -14.95 15.26 22.70
CA GLY A 58 -13.93 16.13 22.10
C GLY A 58 -12.85 15.35 21.34
N GLU A 59 -12.30 14.30 21.97
CA GLU A 59 -11.29 13.44 21.33
C GLU A 59 -11.84 12.71 20.11
N ARG A 60 -13.07 12.19 20.17
CA ARG A 60 -13.69 11.53 19.02
C ARG A 60 -13.88 12.48 17.84
N VAL A 61 -14.33 13.70 18.13
CA VAL A 61 -14.53 14.72 17.10
C VAL A 61 -13.20 15.15 16.50
N GLU A 62 -12.15 15.34 17.31
CA GLU A 62 -10.82 15.69 16.85
C GLU A 62 -10.20 14.57 15.99
N LEU A 63 -10.25 13.33 16.48
CA LEU A 63 -9.81 12.16 15.72
C LEU A 63 -10.57 12.01 14.40
N SER A 64 -11.90 12.14 14.42
CA SER A 64 -12.70 12.07 13.20
C SER A 64 -12.38 13.18 12.20
N ARG A 65 -12.02 14.38 12.67
CA ARG A 65 -11.59 15.50 11.82
C ARG A 65 -10.17 15.31 11.29
N SER A 66 -9.32 14.60 12.04
CA SER A 66 -7.97 14.27 11.61
C SER A 66 -7.94 13.31 10.42
N ILE A 67 -8.96 12.45 10.26
CA ILE A 67 -9.05 11.51 9.13
C ILE A 67 -9.72 12.20 7.94
N ARG A 68 -8.91 12.60 6.95
CA ARG A 68 -9.34 13.27 5.72
C ARG A 68 -9.18 12.32 4.54
N VAL A 69 -10.31 11.81 4.06
CA VAL A 69 -10.41 10.84 2.96
C VAL A 69 -10.71 11.53 1.65
N TYR A 70 -9.77 11.43 0.72
CA TYR A 70 -9.93 11.83 -0.67
C TYR A 70 -10.35 10.62 -1.51
N CYS A 71 -11.48 10.71 -2.20
CA CYS A 71 -12.01 9.65 -3.05
C CYS A 71 -11.64 9.87 -4.53
N ILE A 72 -10.90 8.92 -5.10
CA ILE A 72 -10.49 8.87 -6.51
C ILE A 72 -11.42 7.89 -7.22
N ILE A 73 -12.36 8.38 -8.03
CA ILE A 73 -13.29 7.50 -8.75
C ILE A 73 -12.81 7.36 -10.20
N LEU A 74 -12.27 6.20 -10.56
CA LEU A 74 -11.83 5.92 -11.94
C LEU A 74 -13.00 5.46 -12.78
N VAL A 75 -13.34 6.20 -13.82
CA VAL A 75 -14.61 6.05 -14.53
C VAL A 75 -14.49 6.11 -16.05
N LYS A 76 -15.34 5.36 -16.77
CA LYS A 76 -15.41 5.39 -18.24
C LYS A 76 -16.72 6.02 -18.73
N PRO A 77 -16.71 6.83 -19.81
CA PRO A 77 -17.88 7.59 -20.27
C PRO A 77 -19.11 6.73 -20.57
N LYS A 78 -18.91 5.44 -20.90
CA LYS A 78 -19.99 4.48 -21.15
C LYS A 78 -20.83 4.13 -19.90
N ASP A 79 -20.34 4.41 -18.69
CA ASP A 79 -20.94 3.95 -17.43
C ASP A 79 -21.71 5.06 -16.69
N LEU A 80 -22.26 6.06 -17.39
CA LEU A 80 -22.85 7.29 -16.78
C LEU A 80 -23.85 7.02 -15.65
N GLY A 81 -24.67 5.97 -15.76
CA GLY A 81 -25.64 5.60 -14.72
C GLY A 81 -24.97 5.27 -13.37
N HIS A 82 -23.84 4.57 -13.42
CA HIS A 82 -23.06 4.27 -12.22
C HIS A 82 -22.36 5.52 -11.66
N TRP A 83 -21.92 6.45 -12.52
CA TRP A 83 -21.32 7.70 -12.06
C TRP A 83 -22.35 8.54 -11.28
N ALA A 84 -23.57 8.65 -11.83
CA ALA A 84 -24.69 9.31 -11.17
C ALA A 84 -25.00 8.66 -9.82
N ALA A 85 -25.06 7.33 -9.77
CA ALA A 85 -25.28 6.62 -8.52
C ALA A 85 -24.20 6.93 -7.46
N VAL A 86 -22.92 6.84 -7.82
CA VAL A 86 -21.81 7.17 -6.90
C VAL A 86 -21.89 8.61 -6.42
N ARG A 87 -22.07 9.56 -7.36
CA ARG A 87 -22.19 11.00 -7.08
C ARG A 87 -23.35 11.30 -6.14
N GLU A 88 -24.51 10.71 -6.37
CA GLU A 88 -25.72 11.03 -5.64
C GLU A 88 -25.83 10.32 -4.29
N THR A 89 -24.94 9.35 -4.02
CA THR A 89 -24.98 8.52 -2.80
C THR A 89 -23.70 8.67 -1.97
N TRP A 90 -22.92 7.60 -1.82
CA TRP A 90 -21.89 7.46 -0.80
C TRP A 90 -20.70 8.41 -0.98
N SER A 91 -20.42 8.88 -2.20
CA SER A 91 -19.28 9.78 -2.42
C SER A 91 -19.46 11.15 -1.77
N LYS A 92 -20.71 11.55 -1.44
CA LYS A 92 -21.03 12.75 -0.66
C LYS A 92 -20.44 12.71 0.76
N HIS A 93 -20.06 11.53 1.23
CA HIS A 93 -19.49 11.31 2.56
C HIS A 93 -17.95 11.34 2.56
N CYS A 94 -17.32 11.40 1.38
CA CYS A 94 -15.89 11.68 1.26
C CYS A 94 -15.60 13.14 1.63
N ASP A 95 -14.43 13.43 2.19
CA ASP A 95 -14.03 14.83 2.48
C ASP A 95 -13.78 15.61 1.18
N LYS A 96 -13.36 14.89 0.13
CA LYS A 96 -13.35 15.35 -1.26
C LYS A 96 -13.47 14.16 -2.20
N VAL A 97 -14.11 14.35 -3.34
CA VAL A 97 -14.21 13.36 -4.40
C VAL A 97 -13.87 13.98 -5.74
N GLU A 98 -13.13 13.25 -6.58
CA GLU A 98 -12.94 13.59 -8.00
C GLU A 98 -13.14 12.37 -8.89
N PHE A 99 -13.80 12.60 -10.01
CA PHE A 99 -14.05 11.61 -11.05
C PHE A 99 -12.98 11.75 -12.13
N TYR A 100 -12.22 10.69 -12.37
CA TYR A 100 -11.14 10.64 -13.33
C TYR A 100 -11.55 9.80 -14.54
N SER A 101 -11.56 10.39 -15.72
CA SER A 101 -12.04 9.72 -16.93
C SER A 101 -11.09 9.84 -18.10
N SER A 102 -11.30 9.04 -19.14
CA SER A 102 -10.51 9.10 -20.36
C SER A 102 -10.67 10.43 -21.09
N GLU A 103 -11.84 11.06 -20.96
CA GLU A 103 -12.18 12.36 -21.57
C GLU A 103 -12.91 13.27 -20.56
N ASN A 104 -13.06 14.54 -20.93
CA ASN A 104 -13.81 15.49 -20.10
C ASN A 104 -15.31 15.28 -20.31
N VAL A 105 -16.01 14.91 -19.23
CA VAL A 105 -17.46 14.75 -19.19
C VAL A 105 -18.01 15.85 -18.30
N LYS A 106 -18.44 16.97 -18.92
CA LYS A 106 -18.85 18.20 -18.23
C LYS A 106 -19.94 18.00 -17.19
N VAL A 107 -20.94 17.14 -17.47
CA VAL A 107 -22.01 16.84 -16.51
C VAL A 107 -21.43 16.32 -15.19
N PHE A 108 -20.27 15.67 -15.25
CA PHE A 108 -19.60 15.09 -14.10
C PHE A 108 -18.34 15.83 -13.62
N ASP A 109 -18.03 17.01 -14.16
CA ASP A 109 -16.82 17.77 -13.87
C ASP A 109 -15.55 16.89 -13.83
N SER A 110 -15.45 15.93 -14.76
CA SER A 110 -14.40 14.92 -14.69
C SER A 110 -13.03 15.48 -15.06
N VAL A 111 -12.01 14.96 -14.38
CA VAL A 111 -10.60 15.17 -14.73
C VAL A 111 -10.27 14.24 -15.90
N ALA A 112 -9.97 14.82 -17.06
CA ALA A 112 -9.61 14.08 -18.26
C ALA A 112 -8.15 13.58 -18.19
N LEU A 113 -7.95 12.29 -18.40
CA LEU A 113 -6.65 11.62 -18.37
C LEU A 113 -6.10 11.29 -19.76
N ASN A 114 -6.91 11.44 -20.81
CA ASN A 114 -6.56 11.22 -22.22
C ASN A 114 -6.00 9.82 -22.48
N THR A 115 -6.59 8.79 -21.86
CA THR A 115 -6.26 7.37 -22.08
C THR A 115 -7.44 6.48 -21.66
N ASN A 116 -7.63 5.36 -22.36
CA ASN A 116 -8.66 4.35 -22.05
C ASN A 116 -8.11 3.15 -21.28
N ASP A 117 -6.79 3.07 -21.13
CA ASP A 117 -6.11 2.04 -20.36
C ASP A 117 -6.25 2.33 -18.85
N MET A 118 -6.84 1.38 -18.12
CA MET A 118 -7.18 1.57 -16.70
C MET A 118 -5.94 1.71 -15.82
N TRP A 119 -4.86 0.99 -16.17
CA TRP A 119 -3.60 1.07 -15.43
C TRP A 119 -2.99 2.47 -15.55
N THR A 120 -2.91 2.99 -16.78
CA THR A 120 -2.44 4.35 -17.05
C THR A 120 -3.33 5.41 -16.42
N MET A 121 -4.65 5.21 -16.43
CA MET A 121 -5.58 6.10 -15.73
C MET A 121 -5.31 6.13 -14.23
N MET A 122 -5.13 4.97 -13.60
CA MET A 122 -4.82 4.84 -12.18
C MET A 122 -3.53 5.57 -11.81
N ARG A 123 -2.45 5.35 -12.57
CA ARG A 123 -1.16 6.01 -12.35
C ARG A 123 -1.28 7.53 -12.42
N LYS A 124 -1.91 8.04 -13.48
CA LYS A 124 -2.14 9.48 -13.67
C LYS A 124 -3.00 10.06 -12.55
N ALA A 125 -4.09 9.38 -12.18
CA ALA A 125 -4.98 9.83 -11.10
C ALA A 125 -4.22 9.93 -9.77
N TYR A 126 -3.48 8.90 -9.38
CA TYR A 126 -2.67 8.91 -8.16
C TYR A 126 -1.63 10.04 -8.16
N LYS A 127 -0.92 10.24 -9.28
CA LYS A 127 0.08 11.32 -9.39
C LYS A 127 -0.57 12.70 -9.27
N ILE A 128 -1.65 12.94 -10.02
CA ILE A 128 -2.38 14.21 -9.99
C ILE A 128 -2.94 14.47 -8.58
N THR A 129 -3.55 13.47 -7.97
CA THR A 129 -4.12 13.58 -6.62
C THR A 129 -3.02 13.87 -5.60
N TYR A 130 -1.89 13.14 -5.64
CA TYR A 130 -0.77 13.36 -4.74
C TYR A 130 -0.24 14.79 -4.85
N GLU A 131 0.09 15.26 -6.05
CA GLU A 131 0.70 16.57 -6.21
C GLU A 131 -0.23 17.72 -5.81
N ARG A 132 -1.55 17.58 -6.03
CA ARG A 132 -2.52 18.61 -5.68
C ARG A 132 -2.91 18.61 -4.21
N TYR A 133 -2.95 17.44 -3.56
CA TYR A 133 -3.68 17.26 -2.29
C TYR A 133 -2.86 16.63 -1.15
N LYS A 134 -1.55 16.41 -1.35
CA LYS A 134 -0.65 15.82 -0.33
C LYS A 134 -0.60 16.55 1.01
N ASP A 135 -0.88 17.85 1.03
CA ASP A 135 -0.82 18.67 2.24
C ASP A 135 -2.20 18.85 2.92
N GLU A 136 -3.29 18.44 2.26
CA GLU A 136 -4.66 18.61 2.74
C GLU A 136 -5.32 17.30 3.19
N PHE A 137 -4.89 16.16 2.64
CA PHE A 137 -5.49 14.85 2.87
C PHE A 137 -4.42 13.82 3.25
N ASN A 138 -4.82 12.89 4.10
CA ASN A 138 -3.92 11.85 4.62
C ASN A 138 -4.32 10.42 4.21
N TRP A 139 -5.52 10.25 3.66
CA TRP A 139 -6.02 8.97 3.15
C TRP A 139 -6.63 9.14 1.75
N PHE A 140 -6.30 8.21 0.86
CA PHE A 140 -6.72 8.24 -0.53
C PHE A 140 -7.41 6.92 -0.87
N PHE A 141 -8.69 7.00 -1.22
CA PHE A 141 -9.53 5.86 -1.55
C PHE A 141 -9.81 5.81 -3.05
N LEU A 142 -9.18 4.88 -3.75
CA LEU A 142 -9.46 4.60 -5.15
C LEU A 142 -10.62 3.61 -5.27
N ALA A 143 -11.60 3.95 -6.09
CA ALA A 143 -12.78 3.15 -6.33
C ALA A 143 -13.19 3.17 -7.82
N TYR A 144 -14.03 2.21 -8.18
CA TYR A 144 -14.67 2.13 -9.49
C TYR A 144 -16.14 2.56 -9.39
N PRO A 145 -16.79 2.89 -10.51
CA PRO A 145 -18.19 3.32 -10.50
C PRO A 145 -19.14 2.21 -10.02
N THR A 146 -18.70 0.95 -10.03
CA THR A 146 -19.43 -0.21 -9.49
C THR A 146 -19.21 -0.44 -7.99
N THR A 147 -18.33 0.34 -7.34
CA THR A 147 -18.05 0.22 -5.90
C THR A 147 -19.13 0.93 -5.08
N PHE A 148 -19.57 0.30 -3.99
CA PHE A 148 -20.33 0.94 -2.92
C PHE A 148 -19.51 0.90 -1.63
N ALA A 149 -19.41 2.04 -0.94
CA ALA A 149 -18.63 2.17 0.28
C ALA A 149 -19.41 2.94 1.36
N ILE A 150 -19.17 2.62 2.63
CA ILE A 150 -19.65 3.40 3.77
C ILE A 150 -18.44 4.15 4.31
N ILE A 151 -18.32 5.44 4.01
CA ILE A 151 -17.10 6.21 4.29
C ILE A 151 -16.88 6.37 5.79
N GLU A 152 -17.93 6.42 6.59
CA GLU A 152 -17.86 6.43 8.05
C GLU A 152 -17.21 5.16 8.60
N ASN A 153 -17.52 3.99 8.01
CA ASN A 153 -16.88 2.73 8.40
C ASN A 153 -15.41 2.71 8.00
N LEU A 154 -15.07 3.29 6.85
CA LEU A 154 -13.68 3.46 6.44
C LEU A 154 -12.93 4.38 7.42
N LYS A 155 -13.49 5.56 7.74
CA LYS A 155 -12.89 6.49 8.70
C LYS A 155 -12.70 5.83 10.06
N TYR A 156 -13.70 5.08 10.54
CA TYR A 156 -13.61 4.30 11.76
C TYR A 156 -12.44 3.29 11.73
N PHE A 157 -12.30 2.55 10.63
CA PHE A 157 -11.21 1.60 10.44
C PHE A 157 -9.82 2.27 10.51
N LEU A 158 -9.73 3.53 10.08
CA LEU A 158 -8.49 4.31 10.00
C LEU A 158 -8.13 5.09 11.28
N LEU A 159 -9.06 5.26 12.24
CA LEU A 159 -8.91 6.16 13.40
C LEU A 159 -7.60 6.04 14.18
N LYS A 160 -7.04 4.83 14.32
CA LYS A 160 -5.79 4.58 15.08
C LYS A 160 -4.60 4.26 14.17
N LYS A 161 -4.67 4.59 12.88
CA LYS A 161 -3.60 4.32 11.92
C LYS A 161 -2.84 5.61 11.64
N ASP A 162 -1.52 5.55 11.81
CA ASP A 162 -0.65 6.67 11.47
C ASP A 162 -0.45 6.72 9.95
N SER A 163 -1.05 7.71 9.30
CA SER A 163 -0.94 7.93 7.86
C SER A 163 0.49 8.22 7.36
N SER A 164 1.44 8.51 8.26
CA SER A 164 2.87 8.61 7.94
C SER A 164 3.53 7.26 7.69
N GLN A 165 2.83 6.16 8.00
CA GLN A 165 3.25 4.80 7.70
C GLN A 165 2.65 4.31 6.37
N PRO A 166 3.37 3.46 5.60
CA PRO A 166 2.99 3.08 4.24
C PRO A 166 1.87 2.03 4.20
N PHE A 167 0.65 2.42 4.58
CA PHE A 167 -0.53 1.56 4.47
C PHE A 167 -1.03 1.40 3.03
N TYR A 168 -1.19 0.14 2.58
CA TYR A 168 -1.85 -0.28 1.34
C TYR A 168 -2.94 -1.29 1.73
N ILE A 169 -4.20 -0.85 1.68
CA ILE A 169 -5.33 -1.53 2.32
C ILE A 169 -6.42 -1.83 1.29
N GLY A 170 -7.03 -3.00 1.40
CA GLY A 170 -8.27 -3.37 0.73
C GLY A 170 -8.44 -4.88 0.70
N HIS A 171 -9.21 -5.38 -0.27
CA HIS A 171 -9.37 -6.82 -0.45
C HIS A 171 -8.10 -7.44 -1.05
N THR A 172 -7.28 -8.04 -0.20
CA THR A 172 -6.05 -8.69 -0.62
C THR A 172 -6.32 -10.05 -1.27
N VAL A 173 -5.76 -10.25 -2.45
CA VAL A 173 -5.83 -11.50 -3.22
C VAL A 173 -4.42 -11.99 -3.52
N LYS A 174 -4.28 -13.31 -3.61
CA LYS A 174 -3.01 -13.97 -3.94
C LYS A 174 -3.09 -14.62 -5.31
N SER A 175 -2.11 -14.34 -6.16
CA SER A 175 -1.95 -14.91 -7.49
C SER A 175 -0.52 -15.41 -7.66
N GLY A 176 -0.32 -16.72 -7.48
CA GLY A 176 1.01 -17.30 -7.37
C GLY A 176 1.73 -16.76 -6.11
N ASP A 177 2.93 -16.22 -6.30
CA ASP A 177 3.71 -15.60 -5.23
C ASP A 177 3.39 -14.11 -5.02
N LEU A 178 2.55 -13.52 -5.88
CA LEU A 178 2.15 -12.12 -5.77
C LEU A 178 0.91 -11.98 -4.89
N GLU A 179 1.00 -11.10 -3.90
CA GLU A 179 -0.12 -10.67 -3.08
C GLU A 179 -0.39 -9.18 -3.34
N TYR A 180 -1.63 -8.82 -3.66
CA TYR A 180 -2.01 -7.46 -4.02
C TYR A 180 -3.45 -7.14 -3.62
N VAL A 181 -3.78 -5.86 -3.50
CA VAL A 181 -5.16 -5.41 -3.25
C VAL A 181 -5.92 -5.36 -4.57
N HIS A 182 -7.00 -6.14 -4.64
CA HIS A 182 -7.86 -6.21 -5.81
C HIS A 182 -8.69 -4.93 -5.98
N GLY A 183 -8.51 -4.24 -7.10
CA GLY A 183 -9.12 -2.93 -7.34
C GLY A 183 -10.64 -2.89 -7.29
N ALA A 184 -11.34 -4.00 -7.57
CA ALA A 184 -12.81 -4.03 -7.50
C ALA A 184 -13.35 -3.84 -6.07
N GLY A 185 -12.56 -4.20 -5.05
CA GLY A 185 -12.90 -3.95 -3.64
C GLY A 185 -12.57 -2.53 -3.17
N GLY A 186 -11.97 -1.71 -4.04
CA GLY A 186 -11.38 -0.43 -3.71
C GLY A 186 -10.01 -0.56 -3.05
N ILE A 187 -9.21 0.49 -3.18
CA ILE A 187 -7.84 0.57 -2.66
C ILE A 187 -7.73 1.79 -1.76
N VAL A 188 -7.27 1.60 -0.53
CA VAL A 188 -6.98 2.71 0.40
C VAL A 188 -5.47 2.82 0.57
N LEU A 189 -4.94 4.01 0.29
CA LEU A 189 -3.56 4.38 0.50
C LEU A 189 -3.46 5.46 1.57
N SER A 190 -2.49 5.30 2.47
CA SER A 190 -2.00 6.41 3.27
C SER A 190 -1.27 7.44 2.39
N ILE A 191 -1.11 8.66 2.89
CA ILE A 191 -0.26 9.69 2.25
C ILE A 191 1.17 9.19 2.04
N GLU A 192 1.73 8.43 2.98
CA GLU A 192 3.07 7.87 2.84
C GLU A 192 3.16 6.85 1.69
N SER A 193 2.17 5.95 1.58
CA SER A 193 2.11 5.00 0.47
C SER A 193 1.98 5.71 -0.87
N LEU A 194 1.11 6.72 -0.95
CA LEU A 194 0.89 7.46 -2.18
C LEU A 194 2.15 8.26 -2.57
N ARG A 195 2.87 8.83 -1.60
CA ARG A 195 4.17 9.49 -1.82
C ARG A 195 5.20 8.53 -2.41
N ARG A 196 5.34 7.33 -1.83
CA ARG A 196 6.28 6.32 -2.34
C ARG A 196 5.90 5.86 -3.74
N LEU A 197 4.61 5.57 -3.94
CA LEU A 197 4.07 5.17 -5.24
C LEU A 197 4.34 6.25 -6.29
N SER A 198 3.97 7.51 -6.04
CA SER A 198 4.16 8.62 -6.98
C SER A 198 5.62 8.80 -7.42
N ARG A 199 6.59 8.52 -6.54
CA ARG A 199 8.03 8.57 -6.88
C ARG A 199 8.47 7.42 -7.77
N ILE A 200 7.91 6.23 -7.56
CA ILE A 200 8.25 5.02 -8.33
C ILE A 200 7.60 5.05 -9.72
N LEU A 201 6.41 5.66 -9.84
CA LEU A 201 5.72 5.76 -11.14
C LEU A 201 6.51 6.54 -12.19
N ASP A 202 7.44 7.40 -11.78
CA ASP A 202 8.31 8.18 -12.67
C ASP A 202 9.67 7.49 -12.94
N ASP A 203 9.95 6.39 -12.24
CA ASP A 203 11.21 5.64 -12.34
C ASP A 203 11.03 4.48 -13.35
N SER A 204 11.53 4.66 -14.57
CA SER A 204 11.43 3.67 -15.65
C SER A 204 12.09 2.33 -15.32
N ASP A 205 13.09 2.32 -14.43
CA ASP A 205 13.79 1.09 -14.05
C ASP A 205 12.95 0.27 -13.07
N LYS A 206 12.10 0.93 -12.26
CA LYS A 206 11.21 0.29 -11.29
C LYS A 206 9.79 0.09 -11.81
N CYS A 207 9.34 0.89 -12.77
CA CYS A 207 8.03 0.80 -13.41
C CYS A 207 8.20 0.82 -14.95
N PRO A 208 8.60 -0.32 -15.55
CA PRO A 208 8.99 -0.38 -16.96
C PRO A 208 7.81 -0.28 -17.93
N GLU A 209 6.59 -0.57 -17.48
CA GLU A 209 5.37 -0.39 -18.26
C GLU A 209 4.88 1.06 -18.11
N GLN A 210 5.49 1.96 -18.89
CA GLN A 210 5.11 3.38 -18.96
C GLN A 210 3.95 3.65 -19.91
#